data_AF-A0A9E3RS78-F1
#
_entry.id   AF-A0A9E3RS78-F1
#
_cell.length_a   1.000
_cell.length_b   1.000
_cell.length_c   1.000
_cell.angle_alpha   90.00
_cell.angle_beta   90.00
_cell.angle_gamma   90.00
#
_symmetry.space_group_name_H-M   'P 1'
#
loop_
_entity.id
_entity.type
_entity.pdbx_description
1 polymer ?
#
loop_
_entity_poly.entity_id
_entity_poly.type
_entity_poly.pdbx_seq_one_letter_code
_entity_poly.pdbx_strand_id
1 'polypeptide(L)'
;MMSRSMTIIQRTPKMGIECQPFSELSFATQWRVFRKLPILINVLKGDLSFVGPRAAYSCEMCSYCRSEPQARLRIAVRPGLICDWWVRRHISLDYVQEVALDVRYVKSMSLRKDIGLALRAIPGIVTWLLWGNAPPVYPAEVRILGVRIDNMSMNNAIDRVMNMIDSPQAGHVCFVNPHNINQTFQVPEYRRALDEADLVLADGFGTKLAGEILRQPIRQNLCGTDLFPRLCARLSEAEKKIYLVGAAPGAAERVADWVRQHYPGVVIKGCDHGYFNPMEEREVVCRIAQSGADMLVVAMGVPKQELWIRNHLAELNVPVAMGWGGLFDYFSGRIPRAPLWVREIGMEWVYRLIQEPGRMWRRYLIGNFVFLFRIVRERFRAVEVSSRCNRIGSQN
;
A
#
# COMPACT_ATOMS: atom_id res chain seq x y z
N MET A 1 18.91 35.12 32.62
CA MET A 1 18.41 33.73 32.77
C MET A 1 16.89 33.76 32.81
N MET A 2 16.22 33.56 31.68
CA MET A 2 14.76 33.48 31.65
C MET A 2 14.33 32.05 32.02
N SER A 3 13.51 31.95 33.07
CA SER A 3 12.79 30.76 33.49
C SER A 3 11.99 30.19 32.31
N ARG A 4 12.48 29.09 31.71
CA ARG A 4 11.65 28.25 30.84
C ARG A 4 10.77 27.40 31.74
N SER A 5 9.51 27.82 31.90
CA SER A 5 8.47 26.95 32.44
C SER A 5 8.48 25.61 31.70
N MET A 6 8.94 24.54 32.37
CA MET A 6 8.89 23.18 31.85
C MET A 6 7.42 22.75 31.82
N THR A 7 6.73 23.10 30.73
CA THR A 7 5.33 22.70 30.54
C THR A 7 5.31 21.19 30.31
N ILE A 8 5.00 20.42 31.35
CA ILE A 8 4.95 18.94 31.31
C ILE A 8 3.86 18.45 30.35
N ILE A 9 2.75 19.19 30.23
CA ILE A 9 1.58 18.82 29.41
C ILE A 9 1.39 19.82 28.26
N GLN A 10 1.56 19.35 27.03
CA GLN A 10 1.17 20.07 25.81
C GLN A 10 -0.33 19.94 25.58
N ARG A 11 -0.96 21.05 25.18
CA ARG A 11 -2.36 21.14 24.81
C ARG A 11 -2.47 21.48 23.33
N THR A 12 -3.17 20.65 22.58
CA THR A 12 -3.40 20.87 21.15
C THR A 12 -4.88 21.15 20.91
N PRO A 13 -5.25 22.30 20.32
CA PRO A 13 -6.65 22.64 20.10
C PRO A 13 -7.27 21.73 19.04
N LYS A 14 -8.43 21.16 19.35
CA LYS A 14 -9.18 20.20 18.54
C LYS A 14 -10.67 20.48 18.61
N MET A 15 -11.41 19.96 17.64
CA MET A 15 -12.87 20.05 17.59
C MET A 15 -13.49 18.72 18.03
N GLY A 16 -14.40 18.81 18.99
CA GLY A 16 -15.20 17.72 19.53
C GLY A 16 -16.56 17.59 18.86
N ILE A 17 -17.50 16.96 19.58
CA ILE A 17 -18.90 16.86 19.16
C ILE A 17 -19.49 18.25 18.94
N GLU A 18 -20.32 18.43 17.91
CA GLU A 18 -20.99 19.69 17.55
C GLU A 18 -20.03 20.89 17.42
N CYS A 19 -18.79 20.64 16.97
CA CYS A 19 -17.75 21.66 16.87
C CYS A 19 -17.36 22.30 18.22
N GLN A 20 -17.63 21.66 19.34
CA GLN A 20 -17.19 22.15 20.65
C GLN A 20 -15.65 22.06 20.76
N PRO A 21 -14.94 23.16 21.04
CA PRO A 21 -13.48 23.13 21.12
C PRO A 21 -13.02 22.42 22.40
N PHE A 22 -11.99 21.58 22.28
CA PHE A 22 -11.32 20.97 23.42
C PHE A 22 -9.79 20.95 23.22
N SER A 23 -9.07 20.74 24.32
CA SER A 23 -7.61 20.61 24.29
C SER A 23 -7.21 19.14 24.40
N GLU A 24 -6.67 18.58 23.32
CA GLU A 24 -6.04 17.27 23.35
C GLU A 24 -4.75 17.33 24.18
N LEU A 25 -4.66 16.48 25.19
CA LEU A 25 -3.55 16.47 26.14
C LEU A 25 -2.44 15.49 25.68
N SER A 26 -1.19 15.94 25.76
CA SER A 26 -0.01 15.08 25.55
C SER A 26 1.15 15.53 26.44
N PHE A 27 2.10 14.64 26.75
CA PHE A 27 3.30 15.03 27.50
C PHE A 27 4.34 15.68 26.58
N ALA A 28 5.03 16.70 27.08
CA ALA A 28 6.22 17.29 26.46
C ALA A 28 7.45 16.40 26.71
N THR A 29 7.46 15.18 26.18
CA THR A 29 8.52 14.19 26.43
C THR A 29 9.16 13.69 25.14
N GLN A 30 10.44 13.35 25.22
CA GLN A 30 11.17 12.61 24.19
C GLN A 30 10.76 11.13 24.12
N TRP A 31 10.21 10.58 25.21
CA TRP A 31 9.81 9.18 25.31
C TRP A 31 8.43 8.96 24.68
N ARG A 32 8.43 8.46 23.44
CA ARG A 32 7.24 8.32 22.58
C ARG A 32 6.08 7.56 23.22
N VAL A 33 6.38 6.47 23.94
CA VAL A 33 5.38 5.60 24.60
C VAL A 33 4.53 6.37 25.61
N PHE A 34 5.14 7.29 26.36
CA PHE A 34 4.45 8.07 27.38
C PHE A 34 3.75 9.29 26.80
N ARG A 35 4.19 9.81 25.64
CA ARG A 35 3.74 11.08 25.06
C ARG A 35 2.21 11.22 24.99
N LYS A 36 1.49 10.16 24.66
CA LYS A 36 0.03 10.20 24.49
C LYS A 36 -0.77 9.76 25.72
N LEU A 37 -0.15 9.33 26.83
CA LEU A 37 -0.90 8.92 28.02
C LEU A 37 -1.92 9.95 28.55
N PRO A 38 -1.63 11.28 28.54
CA PRO A 38 -2.59 12.27 29.02
C PRO A 38 -3.89 12.32 28.21
N ILE A 39 -3.93 11.78 26.99
CA ILE A 39 -5.13 11.75 26.16
C ILE A 39 -6.25 10.92 26.81
N LEU A 40 -5.91 9.97 27.69
CA LEU A 40 -6.90 9.19 28.43
C LEU A 40 -7.74 10.06 29.36
N ILE A 41 -7.21 11.19 29.83
CA ILE A 41 -7.96 12.17 30.62
C ILE A 41 -9.06 12.81 29.76
N ASN A 42 -8.81 13.08 28.48
CA ASN A 42 -9.84 13.56 27.56
C ASN A 42 -10.96 12.52 27.36
N VAL A 43 -10.62 11.23 27.35
CA VAL A 43 -11.62 10.14 27.29
C VAL A 43 -12.46 10.11 28.55
N LEU A 44 -11.82 10.19 29.73
CA LEU A 44 -12.54 10.20 31.03
C LEU A 44 -13.41 11.45 31.21
N LYS A 45 -13.00 12.61 30.68
CA LYS A 45 -13.78 13.85 30.68
C LYS A 45 -14.96 13.84 29.71
N GLY A 46 -14.98 12.90 28.76
CA GLY A 46 -15.99 12.85 27.70
C GLY A 46 -15.71 13.77 26.51
N ASP A 47 -14.52 14.37 26.42
CA ASP A 47 -14.06 15.12 25.23
C ASP A 47 -13.81 14.16 24.06
N LEU A 48 -13.33 12.95 24.36
CA LEU A 48 -13.04 11.87 23.41
C LEU A 48 -13.78 10.58 23.77
N SER A 49 -14.05 9.77 22.76
CA SER A 49 -14.40 8.36 22.89
C SER A 49 -13.15 7.49 22.69
N PHE A 50 -13.20 6.22 23.10
CA PHE A 50 -12.14 5.27 22.77
C PHE A 50 -12.08 4.98 21.27
N VAL A 51 -13.25 4.84 20.65
CA VAL A 51 -13.43 4.64 19.20
C VAL A 51 -14.37 5.70 18.66
N GLY A 52 -14.03 6.28 17.50
CA GLY A 52 -14.77 7.37 16.90
C GLY A 52 -14.06 7.99 15.69
N PRO A 53 -14.65 9.00 15.03
CA PRO A 53 -14.00 9.77 13.96
C PRO A 53 -12.72 10.47 14.42
N ARG A 54 -11.83 10.87 13.50
CA ARG A 54 -10.61 11.61 13.89
C ARG A 54 -10.97 12.98 14.47
N ALA A 55 -10.31 13.36 15.57
CA ALA A 55 -10.34 14.73 16.07
C ALA A 55 -9.66 15.69 15.07
N ALA A 56 -10.48 16.47 14.35
CA ALA A 56 -10.03 17.45 13.37
C ALA A 56 -9.48 18.71 14.06
N TYR A 57 -8.56 19.40 13.39
CA TYR A 57 -8.14 20.74 13.80
C TYR A 57 -9.22 21.78 13.43
N SER A 58 -9.28 22.88 14.17
CA SER A 58 -10.24 23.97 13.93
C SER A 58 -10.16 24.53 12.50
N CYS A 59 -8.94 24.68 11.96
CA CYS A 59 -8.71 25.15 10.59
C CYS A 59 -9.15 24.14 9.52
N GLU A 60 -9.02 22.84 9.77
CA GLU A 60 -9.41 21.78 8.84
C GLU A 60 -10.94 21.68 8.71
N MET A 61 -11.67 21.89 9.80
CA MET A 61 -13.13 21.74 9.83
C MET A 61 -13.84 22.67 8.85
N CYS A 62 -13.40 23.92 8.76
CA CYS A 62 -13.95 24.90 7.81
C CYS A 62 -13.66 24.53 6.35
N SER A 63 -12.58 23.78 6.08
CA SER A 63 -12.26 23.29 4.75
C SER A 63 -13.16 22.11 4.38
N TYR A 64 -13.23 21.10 5.25
CA TYR A 64 -14.04 19.90 5.01
C TYR A 64 -15.54 20.20 4.85
N CYS A 65 -16.10 21.07 5.68
CA CYS A 65 -17.51 21.46 5.57
C CYS A 65 -17.84 22.20 4.27
N ARG A 66 -16.84 22.79 3.59
CA ARG A 66 -17.00 23.44 2.28
C ARG A 66 -16.84 22.46 1.13
N SER A 67 -15.88 21.54 1.21
CA SER A 67 -15.60 20.57 0.15
C SER A 67 -16.57 19.39 0.14
N GLU A 68 -17.03 18.94 1.31
CA GLU A 68 -17.84 17.74 1.46
C GLU A 68 -18.97 17.98 2.48
N PRO A 69 -20.22 18.22 2.05
CA PRO A 69 -21.34 18.48 2.96
C PRO A 69 -21.58 17.37 3.99
N GLN A 70 -21.26 16.11 3.63
CA GLN A 70 -21.36 14.95 4.52
C GLN A 70 -20.32 14.98 5.66
N ALA A 71 -19.26 15.78 5.56
CA ALA A 71 -18.27 15.94 6.63
C ALA A 71 -18.90 16.36 7.96
N ARG A 72 -20.05 17.06 7.93
CA ARG A 72 -20.80 17.43 9.14
C ARG A 72 -21.29 16.23 9.96
N LEU A 73 -21.43 15.04 9.38
CA LEU A 73 -21.80 13.85 10.14
C LEU A 73 -20.70 13.44 11.13
N ARG A 74 -19.43 13.77 10.86
CA ARG A 74 -18.30 13.40 11.74
C ARG A 74 -18.34 14.11 13.09
N ILE A 75 -18.94 15.30 13.15
CA ILE A 75 -19.08 16.09 14.38
C ILE A 75 -20.36 15.74 15.14
N ALA A 76 -21.24 14.89 14.59
CA ALA A 76 -22.44 14.44 15.30
C ALA A 76 -22.13 13.44 16.43
N VAL A 77 -20.91 12.90 16.47
CA VAL A 77 -20.45 11.97 17.50
C VAL A 77 -19.13 12.45 18.09
N ARG A 78 -18.78 11.94 19.28
CA ARG A 78 -17.49 12.23 19.90
C ARG A 78 -16.34 11.69 19.03
N PRO A 79 -15.26 12.45 18.83
CA PRO A 79 -14.07 11.94 18.17
C PRO A 79 -13.43 10.82 19.00
N GLY A 80 -12.77 9.89 18.31
CA GLY A 80 -12.14 8.71 18.89
C GLY A 80 -10.64 8.86 19.09
N LEU A 81 -10.12 8.20 20.13
CA LEU A 81 -8.69 7.91 20.24
C LEU A 81 -8.24 7.01 19.07
N ILE A 82 -9.05 6.00 18.74
CA ILE A 82 -8.88 5.10 17.60
C ILE A 82 -9.94 5.44 16.55
N CYS A 83 -9.51 5.74 15.32
CA CYS A 83 -10.39 5.97 14.18
C CYS A 83 -10.02 5.07 12.99
N ASP A 84 -10.99 4.77 12.13
CA ASP A 84 -10.80 3.86 10.98
C ASP A 84 -9.69 4.34 10.04
N TRP A 85 -9.62 5.66 9.81
CA TRP A 85 -8.53 6.27 9.04
C TRP A 85 -7.14 6.01 9.66
N TRP A 86 -7.00 6.17 10.99
CA TRP A 86 -5.74 5.95 11.67
C TRP A 86 -5.30 4.49 11.58
N VAL A 87 -6.23 3.56 11.77
CA VAL A 87 -6.00 2.11 11.66
C VAL A 87 -5.53 1.76 10.24
N ARG A 88 -6.28 2.17 9.20
CA ARG A 88 -5.93 1.90 7.80
C ARG A 88 -4.59 2.47 7.39
N ARG A 89 -4.27 3.69 7.83
CA ARG A 89 -2.96 4.35 7.58
C ARG A 89 -1.79 3.55 8.19
N HIS A 90 -1.93 3.11 9.44
CA HIS A 90 -0.84 2.40 10.13
C HIS A 90 -0.73 0.94 9.69
N ILE A 91 -1.77 0.34 9.09
CA ILE A 91 -1.78 -1.07 8.69
C ILE A 91 -1.72 -1.26 7.17
N SER A 92 -1.50 -0.18 6.42
CA SER A 92 -1.21 -0.26 4.97
C SER A 92 -2.35 -0.85 4.16
N LEU A 93 -3.58 -0.47 4.51
CA LEU A 93 -4.72 -0.65 3.63
C LEU A 93 -4.95 0.61 2.81
N ASP A 94 -5.52 0.38 1.63
CA ASP A 94 -6.10 1.44 0.82
C ASP A 94 -7.03 2.33 1.67
N TYR A 95 -6.74 3.63 1.68
CA TYR A 95 -7.56 4.62 2.36
C TYR A 95 -8.17 5.53 1.31
N VAL A 96 -9.50 5.51 1.24
CA VAL A 96 -10.29 6.61 0.69
C VAL A 96 -10.02 7.87 1.52
N GLN A 97 -10.34 9.05 1.00
CA GLN A 97 -10.29 10.31 1.73
C GLN A 97 -10.83 10.15 3.17
N GLU A 98 -10.12 10.75 4.14
CA GLU A 98 -10.37 10.64 5.57
C GLU A 98 -11.85 10.82 5.94
N VAL A 99 -12.49 11.83 5.35
CA VAL A 99 -13.88 12.19 5.63
C VAL A 99 -14.84 11.06 5.24
N ALA A 100 -14.62 10.39 4.12
CA ALA A 100 -15.48 9.29 3.69
C ALA A 100 -15.46 8.10 4.66
N LEU A 101 -14.30 7.80 5.24
CA LEU A 101 -14.15 6.74 6.25
C LEU A 101 -14.85 7.11 7.55
N ASP A 102 -14.69 8.35 8.00
CA ASP A 102 -15.36 8.86 9.19
C ASP A 102 -16.89 8.86 9.02
N VAL A 103 -17.40 9.28 7.87
CA VAL A 103 -18.85 9.24 7.56
C VAL A 103 -19.37 7.81 7.55
N ARG A 104 -18.61 6.86 6.96
CA ARG A 104 -18.99 5.43 6.95
C ARG A 104 -19.03 4.84 8.35
N TYR A 105 -18.10 5.24 9.22
CA TYR A 105 -18.10 4.83 10.61
C TYR A 105 -19.38 5.35 11.31
N VAL A 106 -19.65 6.64 11.22
CA VAL A 106 -20.82 7.27 11.88
C VAL A 106 -22.13 6.63 11.44
N LYS A 107 -22.32 6.42 10.12
CA LYS A 107 -23.56 5.82 9.57
C LYS A 107 -23.81 4.38 10.03
N SER A 108 -22.80 3.71 10.59
CA SER A 108 -22.87 2.27 10.82
C SER A 108 -22.37 1.85 12.20
N MET A 109 -22.24 2.81 13.12
CA MET A 109 -21.68 2.65 14.47
C MET A 109 -22.43 1.57 15.27
N SER A 110 -21.67 0.70 15.94
CA SER A 110 -22.20 -0.30 16.88
C SER A 110 -21.09 -0.82 17.78
N LEU A 111 -21.44 -1.28 18.98
CA LEU A 111 -20.48 -1.80 19.95
C LEU A 111 -19.57 -2.90 19.36
N ARG A 112 -20.16 -3.81 18.56
CA ARG A 112 -19.41 -4.86 17.86
C ARG A 112 -18.37 -4.30 16.89
N LYS A 113 -18.69 -3.23 16.16
CA LYS A 113 -17.77 -2.58 15.22
C LYS A 113 -16.69 -1.79 15.93
N ASP A 114 -17.01 -1.17 17.06
CA ASP A 114 -16.04 -0.45 17.89
C ASP A 114 -15.00 -1.41 18.47
N ILE A 115 -15.44 -2.53 19.07
CA ILE A 115 -14.55 -3.60 19.52
C ILE A 115 -13.71 -4.12 18.36
N GLY A 116 -14.34 -4.38 17.21
CA GLY A 116 -13.64 -4.81 16.00
C GLY A 116 -12.61 -3.80 15.50
N LEU A 117 -12.87 -2.50 15.60
CA LEU A 117 -11.93 -1.46 15.22
C LEU A 117 -10.76 -1.34 16.22
N ALA A 118 -11.05 -1.45 17.53
CA ALA A 118 -10.03 -1.44 18.57
C ALA A 118 -9.06 -2.64 18.43
N LEU A 119 -9.57 -3.84 18.16
CA LEU A 119 -8.74 -5.01 17.89
C LEU A 119 -7.90 -4.83 16.62
N ARG A 120 -8.50 -4.28 15.56
CA ARG A 120 -7.78 -3.96 14.32
C ARG A 120 -6.71 -2.89 14.54
N ALA A 121 -6.83 -2.03 15.54
CA ALA A 121 -5.83 -1.01 15.84
C ALA A 121 -4.53 -1.57 16.43
N ILE A 122 -4.54 -2.78 17.01
CA ILE A 122 -3.38 -3.35 17.74
C ILE A 122 -2.10 -3.36 16.90
N PRO A 123 -2.06 -3.87 15.65
CA PRO A 123 -0.85 -3.82 14.83
C PRO A 123 -0.37 -2.39 14.59
N GLY A 124 -1.31 -1.47 14.32
CA GLY A 124 -1.00 -0.05 14.15
C GLY A 124 -0.43 0.59 15.42
N ILE A 125 -0.93 0.21 16.61
CA ILE A 125 -0.44 0.69 17.91
C ILE A 125 0.97 0.16 18.14
N VAL A 126 1.22 -1.12 17.88
CA VAL A 126 2.57 -1.70 17.97
C VAL A 126 3.52 -0.98 17.02
N THR A 127 3.11 -0.75 15.77
CA THR A 127 3.91 0.02 14.81
C THR A 127 4.18 1.43 15.31
N TRP A 128 3.16 2.13 15.82
CA TRP A 128 3.30 3.47 16.35
C TRP A 128 4.21 3.54 17.60
N LEU A 129 4.15 2.55 18.48
CA LEU A 129 5.00 2.47 19.67
C LEU A 129 6.47 2.27 19.29
N LEU A 130 6.75 1.42 18.29
CA LEU A 130 8.10 1.11 17.84
C LEU A 130 8.71 2.22 16.98
N TRP A 131 7.93 2.79 16.05
CA TRP A 131 8.45 3.69 15.00
C TRP A 131 7.90 5.12 15.07
N GLY A 132 6.91 5.40 15.90
CA GLY A 132 6.32 6.73 16.09
C GLY A 132 5.28 7.10 15.03
N ASN A 133 4.99 8.41 14.93
CA ASN A 133 4.10 8.92 13.89
C ASN A 133 4.78 8.83 12.51
N ALA A 134 3.94 8.72 11.47
CA ALA A 134 4.34 8.93 10.09
C ALA A 134 5.20 10.20 9.96
N PRO A 135 6.29 10.17 9.17
CA PRO A 135 7.11 11.34 8.98
C PRO A 135 6.34 12.42 8.24
N PRO A 136 6.70 13.70 8.45
CA PRO A 136 6.05 14.81 7.76
C PRO A 136 6.31 14.79 6.25
N VAL A 137 7.42 14.17 5.83
CA VAL A 137 7.84 14.08 4.43
C VAL A 137 8.26 12.63 4.14
N TYR A 138 7.73 12.09 3.06
CA TYR A 138 8.15 10.79 2.52
C TYR A 138 9.18 11.04 1.41
N PRO A 139 10.29 10.29 1.36
CA PRO A 139 11.21 10.37 0.24
C PRO A 139 10.50 9.90 -1.02
N ALA A 140 10.80 10.51 -2.18
CA ALA A 140 10.18 10.13 -3.46
C ALA A 140 10.59 8.71 -3.92
N GLU A 141 11.77 8.27 -3.51
CA GLU A 141 12.33 6.94 -3.78
C GLU A 141 12.79 6.31 -2.45
N VAL A 142 12.63 4.99 -2.35
CA VAL A 142 13.15 4.17 -1.25
C VAL A 142 14.02 3.05 -1.83
N ARG A 143 15.11 2.72 -1.14
CA ARG A 143 15.94 1.56 -1.47
C ARG A 143 15.90 0.52 -0.36
N ILE A 144 15.47 -0.68 -0.70
CA ILE A 144 15.40 -1.83 0.20
C ILE A 144 16.27 -2.94 -0.38
N LEU A 145 17.35 -3.33 0.32
CA LEU A 145 18.30 -4.34 -0.17
C LEU A 145 18.80 -4.01 -1.59
N GLY A 146 19.04 -2.71 -1.81
CA GLY A 146 19.43 -2.12 -3.09
C GLY A 146 18.29 -1.94 -4.09
N VAL A 147 17.14 -2.62 -3.97
CA VAL A 147 16.03 -2.53 -4.95
C VAL A 147 15.40 -1.14 -4.85
N ARG A 148 15.31 -0.45 -5.98
CA ARG A 148 14.64 0.85 -6.12
C ARG A 148 13.13 0.67 -6.00
N ILE A 149 12.48 1.49 -5.19
CA ILE A 149 11.03 1.53 -5.03
C ILE A 149 10.56 2.98 -5.17
N ASP A 150 9.69 3.23 -6.13
CA ASP A 150 9.06 4.52 -6.32
C ASP A 150 7.98 4.73 -5.26
N ASN A 151 8.22 5.69 -4.36
CA ASN A 151 7.49 5.82 -3.12
C ASN A 151 6.36 6.85 -3.24
N MET A 152 5.19 6.39 -3.70
CA MET A 152 4.06 7.25 -4.04
C MET A 152 2.74 6.79 -3.40
N SER A 153 1.71 7.63 -3.53
CA SER A 153 0.34 7.28 -3.15
C SER A 153 -0.35 6.46 -4.24
N MET A 154 -1.46 5.83 -3.91
CA MET A 154 -2.29 5.06 -4.84
C MET A 154 -2.75 5.91 -6.03
N ASN A 155 -3.25 7.12 -5.77
CA ASN A 155 -3.69 8.02 -6.84
C ASN A 155 -2.54 8.42 -7.75
N ASN A 156 -1.38 8.79 -7.18
CA ASN A 156 -0.21 9.15 -7.97
C ASN A 156 0.31 7.97 -8.82
N ALA A 157 0.23 6.74 -8.31
CA ALA A 157 0.60 5.54 -9.07
C ALA A 157 -0.35 5.32 -10.24
N ILE A 158 -1.66 5.47 -10.03
CA ILE A 158 -2.66 5.36 -11.09
C ILE A 158 -2.45 6.47 -12.13
N ASP A 159 -2.27 7.72 -11.71
CA ASP A 159 -2.02 8.84 -12.61
C ASP A 159 -0.71 8.65 -13.40
N ARG A 160 0.33 8.09 -12.76
CA ARG A 160 1.59 7.76 -13.44
C ARG A 160 1.38 6.70 -14.51
N VAL A 161 0.63 5.65 -14.23
CA VAL A 161 0.29 4.60 -15.21
C VAL A 161 -0.54 5.17 -16.35
N MET A 162 -1.55 6.00 -16.07
CA MET A 162 -2.36 6.65 -17.12
C MET A 162 -1.49 7.54 -18.03
N ASN A 163 -0.58 8.33 -17.45
CA ASN A 163 0.35 9.15 -18.22
C ASN A 163 1.34 8.31 -19.06
N MET A 164 1.73 7.12 -18.57
CA MET A 164 2.57 6.20 -19.33
C MET A 164 1.79 5.60 -20.51
N ILE A 165 0.49 5.34 -20.36
CA ILE A 165 -0.37 4.87 -21.45
C ILE A 165 -0.44 5.90 -22.60
N ASP A 166 -0.45 7.19 -22.27
CA ASP A 166 -0.50 8.27 -23.27
C ASP A 166 0.90 8.67 -23.79
N SER A 167 1.96 8.02 -23.30
CA SER A 167 3.35 8.28 -23.72
C SER A 167 3.71 7.48 -24.97
N PRO A 168 4.56 8.01 -25.87
CA PRO A 168 5.06 7.26 -27.02
C PRO A 168 6.07 6.16 -26.65
N GLN A 169 6.58 6.17 -25.42
CA GLN A 169 7.55 5.19 -24.94
C GLN A 169 6.86 4.06 -24.18
N ALA A 170 7.13 2.82 -24.58
CA ALA A 170 6.67 1.64 -23.87
C ALA A 170 7.26 1.58 -22.46
N GLY A 171 6.41 1.40 -21.46
CA GLY A 171 6.77 1.38 -20.05
C GLY A 171 6.53 0.04 -19.38
N HIS A 172 7.43 -0.33 -18.46
CA HIS A 172 7.34 -1.53 -17.64
C HIS A 172 7.06 -1.19 -16.18
N VAL A 173 5.98 -1.74 -15.63
CA VAL A 173 5.61 -1.56 -14.21
C VAL A 173 5.71 -2.87 -13.43
N CYS A 174 6.48 -2.82 -12.35
CA CYS A 174 6.75 -3.93 -11.45
C CYS A 174 6.18 -3.67 -10.05
N PHE A 175 5.81 -4.73 -9.35
CA PHE A 175 5.47 -4.68 -7.93
C PHE A 175 6.49 -5.47 -7.13
N VAL A 176 6.92 -4.96 -5.98
CA VAL A 176 7.88 -5.65 -5.11
C VAL A 176 7.30 -5.88 -3.72
N ASN A 177 7.41 -7.13 -3.29
CA ASN A 177 7.10 -7.59 -1.94
C ASN A 177 8.32 -8.38 -1.38
N PRO A 178 8.32 -8.85 -0.12
CA PRO A 178 9.44 -9.60 0.46
C PRO A 178 9.92 -10.79 -0.37
N HIS A 179 9.00 -11.51 -1.02
CA HIS A 179 9.35 -12.64 -1.87
C HIS A 179 10.10 -12.17 -3.12
N ASN A 180 9.61 -11.11 -3.77
CA ASN A 180 10.23 -10.52 -4.95
C ASN A 180 11.64 -10.01 -4.61
N ILE A 181 11.80 -9.29 -3.50
CA ILE A 181 13.12 -8.83 -3.07
C ILE A 181 14.06 -10.00 -2.76
N ASN A 182 13.56 -11.12 -2.23
CA ASN A 182 14.41 -12.30 -2.05
C ASN A 182 14.83 -12.95 -3.38
N GLN A 183 13.95 -12.95 -4.38
CA GLN A 183 14.24 -13.47 -5.71
C GLN A 183 15.39 -12.71 -6.40
N THR A 184 15.59 -11.42 -6.12
CA THR A 184 16.71 -10.65 -6.69
C THR A 184 18.09 -11.15 -6.27
N PHE A 185 18.18 -11.93 -5.19
CA PHE A 185 19.43 -12.55 -4.74
C PHE A 185 19.64 -13.95 -5.33
N GLN A 186 18.62 -14.52 -5.97
CA GLN A 186 18.68 -15.85 -6.59
C GLN A 186 18.82 -15.74 -8.11
N VAL A 187 18.19 -14.73 -8.71
CA VAL A 187 18.15 -14.52 -10.16
C VAL A 187 18.65 -13.11 -10.49
N PRO A 188 19.93 -12.94 -10.89
CA PRO A 188 20.50 -11.63 -11.22
C PRO A 188 19.78 -10.92 -12.37
N GLU A 189 19.25 -11.66 -13.34
CA GLU A 189 18.49 -11.12 -14.47
C GLU A 189 17.19 -10.47 -14.00
N TYR A 190 16.55 -11.05 -12.99
CA TYR A 190 15.34 -10.49 -12.38
C TYR A 190 15.66 -9.17 -11.68
N ARG A 191 16.83 -9.09 -11.05
CA ARG A 191 17.29 -7.83 -10.45
C ARG A 191 17.46 -6.74 -11.50
N ARG A 192 18.11 -7.05 -12.63
CA ARG A 192 18.24 -6.11 -13.76
C ARG A 192 16.89 -5.69 -14.32
N ALA A 193 15.94 -6.61 -14.43
CA ALA A 193 14.59 -6.29 -14.87
C ALA A 193 13.87 -5.28 -13.97
N LEU A 194 14.10 -5.34 -12.65
CA LEU A 194 13.58 -4.33 -11.72
C LEU A 194 14.33 -2.99 -11.81
N ASP A 195 15.65 -3.02 -11.99
CA ASP A 195 16.47 -1.80 -12.11
C ASP A 195 16.16 -1.03 -13.41
N GLU A 196 15.81 -1.73 -14.49
CA GLU A 196 15.44 -1.17 -15.80
C GLU A 196 13.94 -0.81 -15.91
N ALA A 197 13.09 -1.27 -14.99
CA ALA A 197 11.66 -0.96 -15.01
C ALA A 197 11.42 0.53 -14.74
N ASP A 198 10.48 1.13 -15.48
CA ASP A 198 10.10 2.54 -15.35
C ASP A 198 9.48 2.85 -14.00
N LEU A 199 8.72 1.90 -13.44
CA LEU A 199 8.01 2.06 -12.18
C LEU A 199 8.06 0.78 -11.34
N VAL A 200 8.56 0.89 -10.11
CA VAL A 200 8.65 -0.21 -9.15
C VAL A 200 7.86 0.14 -7.89
N LEU A 201 6.70 -0.48 -7.72
CA LEU A 201 5.73 -0.14 -6.67
C LEU A 201 5.83 -1.10 -5.47
N ALA A 202 5.67 -0.55 -4.26
CA ALA A 202 5.66 -1.34 -3.04
C ALA A 202 4.36 -2.14 -2.87
N ASP A 203 4.47 -3.46 -2.69
CA ASP A 203 3.35 -4.36 -2.41
C ASP A 203 3.55 -5.12 -1.08
N GLY A 204 2.53 -5.07 -0.25
CA GLY A 204 2.39 -5.84 0.98
C GLY A 204 2.94 -5.16 2.24
N PHE A 205 2.59 -5.74 3.38
CA PHE A 205 3.01 -5.23 4.70
C PHE A 205 4.53 -5.34 4.93
N GLY A 206 5.18 -6.35 4.37
CA GLY A 206 6.61 -6.59 4.61
C GLY A 206 7.53 -5.51 4.06
N THR A 207 7.19 -4.87 2.93
CA THR A 207 7.96 -3.74 2.40
C THR A 207 7.79 -2.49 3.26
N LYS A 208 6.59 -2.26 3.79
CA LYS A 208 6.37 -1.21 4.80
C LYS A 208 7.26 -1.42 6.03
N LEU A 209 7.23 -2.63 6.60
CA LEU A 209 8.03 -2.99 7.76
C LEU A 209 9.53 -2.79 7.49
N ALA A 210 10.00 -3.19 6.31
CA ALA A 210 11.38 -2.97 5.91
C ALA A 210 11.73 -1.47 5.81
N GLY A 211 10.85 -0.66 5.23
CA GLY A 211 11.00 0.79 5.20
C GLY A 211 11.11 1.41 6.59
N GLU A 212 10.29 0.97 7.54
CA GLU A 212 10.35 1.42 8.94
C GLU A 212 11.67 1.03 9.62
N ILE A 213 12.13 -0.22 9.45
CA ILE A 213 13.41 -0.70 10.01
C ILE A 213 14.60 0.06 9.41
N LEU A 214 14.57 0.33 8.10
CA LEU A 214 15.64 1.03 7.38
C LEU A 214 15.55 2.56 7.49
N ARG A 215 14.54 3.11 8.19
CA ARG A 215 14.25 4.55 8.28
C ARG A 215 14.00 5.22 6.91
N GLN A 216 13.44 4.46 5.98
CA GLN A 216 12.97 4.89 4.67
C GLN A 216 11.49 4.51 4.53
N PRO A 217 10.60 5.24 5.19
CA PRO A 217 9.21 4.84 5.35
C PRO A 217 8.48 4.83 4.00
N ILE A 218 7.72 3.77 3.77
CA ILE A 218 6.88 3.62 2.57
C ILE A 218 5.59 4.42 2.77
N ARG A 219 5.27 5.24 1.78
CA ARG A 219 4.14 6.18 1.77
C ARG A 219 2.80 5.46 1.78
N GLN A 220 2.64 4.47 0.90
CA GLN A 220 1.43 3.68 0.81
C GLN A 220 1.77 2.29 0.28
N ASN A 221 1.00 1.29 0.73
CA ASN A 221 1.03 -0.03 0.16
C ASN A 221 0.17 -0.04 -1.11
N LEU A 222 0.80 -0.31 -2.25
CA LEU A 222 0.19 -0.32 -3.58
C LEU A 222 -0.11 -1.77 -3.98
N CYS A 223 -0.79 -2.49 -3.08
CA CYS A 223 -1.14 -3.87 -3.33
C CYS A 223 -1.98 -3.97 -4.60
N GLY A 224 -1.58 -4.86 -5.52
CA GLY A 224 -2.27 -5.00 -6.80
C GLY A 224 -3.78 -5.21 -6.59
N THR A 225 -4.19 -6.09 -5.70
CA THR A 225 -5.61 -6.38 -5.48
C THR A 225 -6.47 -5.17 -5.06
N ASP A 226 -5.86 -4.06 -4.61
CA ASP A 226 -6.54 -2.77 -4.39
C ASP A 226 -6.30 -1.75 -5.52
N LEU A 227 -5.14 -1.81 -6.19
CA LEU A 227 -4.81 -0.92 -7.31
C LEU A 227 -5.63 -1.28 -8.57
N PHE A 228 -5.83 -2.56 -8.88
CA PHE A 228 -6.44 -2.99 -10.14
C PHE A 228 -7.86 -2.45 -10.34
N PRO A 229 -8.79 -2.58 -9.37
CA PRO A 229 -10.15 -2.05 -9.52
C PRO A 229 -10.16 -0.52 -9.74
N ARG A 230 -9.29 0.21 -9.04
CA ARG A 230 -9.19 1.67 -9.16
C ARG A 230 -8.58 2.11 -10.49
N LEU A 231 -7.60 1.36 -10.99
CA LEU A 231 -7.04 1.56 -12.31
C LEU A 231 -8.09 1.25 -13.38
N CYS A 232 -8.81 0.13 -13.28
CA CYS A 232 -9.91 -0.20 -14.18
C CYS A 232 -11.01 0.87 -14.21
N ALA A 233 -11.34 1.49 -13.07
CA ALA A 233 -12.27 2.62 -13.04
C ALA A 233 -11.79 3.79 -13.92
N ARG A 234 -10.52 4.17 -13.78
CA ARG A 234 -9.91 5.26 -14.59
C ARG A 234 -9.75 4.89 -16.06
N LEU A 235 -9.42 3.63 -16.35
CA LEU A 235 -9.37 3.10 -17.71
C LEU A 235 -10.77 3.10 -18.34
N SER A 236 -11.81 2.80 -17.56
CA SER A 236 -13.20 2.82 -18.02
C SER A 236 -13.66 4.23 -18.37
N GLU A 237 -13.31 5.23 -17.57
CA GLU A 237 -13.62 6.64 -17.82
C GLU A 237 -12.95 7.16 -19.09
N ALA A 238 -11.75 6.65 -19.40
CA ALA A 238 -10.96 7.04 -20.56
C ALA A 238 -11.09 6.07 -21.75
N GLU A 239 -12.03 5.12 -21.69
CA GLU A 239 -12.31 4.10 -22.72
C GLU A 239 -11.07 3.35 -23.22
N LYS A 240 -10.12 3.07 -22.31
CA LYS A 240 -8.85 2.44 -22.63
C LYS A 240 -9.00 0.93 -22.86
N LYS A 241 -8.07 0.40 -23.65
CA LYS A 241 -8.09 -0.96 -24.18
C LYS A 241 -7.03 -1.80 -23.46
N ILE A 242 -7.40 -2.97 -22.95
CA ILE A 242 -6.48 -3.82 -22.19
C ILE A 242 -6.36 -5.22 -22.79
N TYR A 243 -5.18 -5.82 -22.64
CA TYR A 243 -4.93 -7.23 -22.95
C TYR A 243 -4.52 -7.97 -21.67
N LEU A 244 -5.03 -9.20 -21.49
CA LEU A 244 -4.79 -10.00 -20.29
C LEU A 244 -4.01 -11.28 -20.63
N VAL A 245 -2.85 -11.49 -20.03
CA VAL A 245 -2.08 -12.72 -20.27
C VAL A 245 -1.60 -13.33 -18.96
N GLY A 246 -1.85 -14.61 -18.73
CA GLY A 246 -1.35 -15.28 -17.53
C GLY A 246 -2.28 -16.30 -16.90
N ALA A 247 -1.83 -16.85 -15.77
CA ALA A 247 -2.49 -17.90 -15.01
C ALA A 247 -2.82 -19.16 -15.84
N ALA A 248 -3.62 -20.05 -15.27
CA ALA A 248 -4.06 -21.28 -15.94
C ALA A 248 -5.09 -20.98 -17.04
N PRO A 249 -5.26 -21.87 -18.04
CA PRO A 249 -6.31 -21.74 -19.05
C PRO A 249 -7.70 -21.43 -18.44
N GLY A 250 -8.43 -20.49 -19.04
CA GLY A 250 -9.72 -20.03 -18.55
C GLY A 250 -9.65 -18.94 -17.46
N ALA A 251 -8.50 -18.69 -16.83
CA ALA A 251 -8.40 -17.69 -15.77
C ALA A 251 -8.42 -16.26 -16.30
N ALA A 252 -7.70 -15.98 -17.39
CA ALA A 252 -7.64 -14.65 -18.00
C ALA A 252 -9.01 -14.23 -18.56
N GLU A 253 -9.75 -15.18 -19.13
CA GLU A 253 -11.11 -15.06 -19.63
C GLU A 253 -12.07 -14.65 -18.50
N ARG A 254 -12.02 -15.34 -17.36
CA ARG A 254 -12.85 -14.99 -16.19
C ARG A 254 -12.52 -13.60 -15.63
N VAL A 255 -11.24 -13.19 -15.67
CA VAL A 255 -10.86 -11.82 -15.30
C VAL A 255 -11.40 -10.81 -16.31
N ALA A 256 -11.34 -11.11 -17.61
CA ALA A 256 -11.93 -10.27 -18.65
C ALA A 256 -13.43 -10.07 -18.42
N ASP A 257 -14.16 -11.13 -18.11
CA ASP A 257 -15.61 -11.07 -17.83
C ASP A 257 -15.90 -10.24 -16.57
N TRP A 258 -15.09 -10.42 -15.52
CA TRP A 258 -15.20 -9.59 -14.32
C TRP A 258 -14.98 -8.11 -14.63
N VAL A 259 -13.97 -7.77 -15.45
CA VAL A 259 -13.72 -6.38 -15.88
C VAL A 259 -14.89 -5.83 -16.69
N ARG A 260 -15.39 -6.57 -17.70
CA ARG A 260 -16.55 -6.14 -18.51
C ARG A 260 -17.79 -5.88 -17.67
N GLN A 261 -18.03 -6.71 -16.66
CA GLN A 261 -19.19 -6.57 -15.77
C GLN A 261 -19.10 -5.34 -14.86
N HIS A 262 -17.91 -5.03 -14.33
CA HIS A 262 -17.74 -3.99 -13.31
C HIS A 262 -17.29 -2.64 -13.88
N TYR A 263 -16.66 -2.64 -15.06
CA TYR A 263 -16.04 -1.48 -15.71
C TYR A 263 -16.31 -1.51 -17.22
N PRO A 264 -17.57 -1.29 -17.65
CA PRO A 264 -18.00 -1.51 -19.03
C PRO A 264 -17.30 -0.61 -20.07
N GLY A 265 -16.68 0.49 -19.67
CA GLY A 265 -15.88 1.33 -20.57
C GLY A 265 -14.49 0.76 -20.88
N VAL A 266 -14.01 -0.24 -20.13
CA VAL A 266 -12.74 -0.91 -20.42
C VAL A 266 -12.93 -1.90 -21.56
N VAL A 267 -12.19 -1.71 -22.66
CA VAL A 267 -12.28 -2.59 -23.83
C VAL A 267 -11.26 -3.73 -23.70
N ILE A 268 -11.73 -4.96 -23.59
CA ILE A 268 -10.84 -6.14 -23.60
C ILE A 268 -10.46 -6.48 -25.05
N LYS A 269 -9.17 -6.35 -25.39
CA LYS A 269 -8.63 -6.64 -26.73
C LYS A 269 -8.25 -8.09 -26.95
N GLY A 270 -8.05 -8.84 -25.89
CA GLY A 270 -7.77 -10.27 -25.95
C GLY A 270 -7.35 -10.82 -24.59
N CYS A 271 -7.28 -12.14 -24.52
CA CYS A 271 -6.81 -12.85 -23.34
C CYS A 271 -6.14 -14.17 -23.71
N ASP A 272 -5.05 -14.51 -23.01
CA ASP A 272 -4.30 -15.76 -23.17
C ASP A 272 -3.86 -16.32 -21.81
N HIS A 273 -3.63 -17.63 -21.71
CA HIS A 273 -3.07 -18.25 -20.51
C HIS A 273 -1.59 -17.90 -20.30
N GLY A 274 -0.95 -18.31 -19.19
CA GLY A 274 0.46 -17.98 -18.88
C GLY A 274 1.49 -19.06 -19.20
N TYR A 275 1.04 -20.22 -19.68
CA TYR A 275 1.87 -21.41 -19.92
C TYR A 275 2.07 -21.62 -21.42
N PHE A 276 3.19 -21.14 -21.96
CA PHE A 276 3.50 -21.24 -23.38
C PHE A 276 4.69 -22.16 -23.64
N ASN A 277 4.64 -22.87 -24.76
CA ASN A 277 5.85 -23.33 -25.44
C ASN A 277 6.45 -22.20 -26.32
N PRO A 278 7.69 -22.35 -26.84
CA PRO A 278 8.34 -21.29 -27.62
C PRO A 278 7.62 -20.85 -28.89
N MET A 279 6.82 -21.72 -29.52
CA MET A 279 6.03 -21.36 -30.70
C MET A 279 4.79 -20.56 -30.29
N GLU A 280 4.06 -21.04 -29.28
CA GLU A 280 2.91 -20.33 -28.70
C GLU A 280 3.30 -18.95 -28.17
N GLU A 281 4.49 -18.81 -27.57
CA GLU A 281 4.98 -17.53 -27.06
C GLU A 281 5.09 -16.50 -28.19
N ARG A 282 5.66 -16.88 -29.34
CA ARG A 282 5.76 -15.98 -30.51
C ARG A 282 4.39 -15.59 -31.05
N GLU A 283 3.46 -16.53 -31.09
CA GLU A 283 2.09 -16.26 -31.54
C GLU A 283 1.36 -15.30 -30.58
N VAL A 284 1.52 -15.48 -29.27
CA VAL A 284 0.93 -14.60 -28.25
C VAL A 284 1.52 -13.20 -28.33
N VAL A 285 2.84 -13.07 -28.44
CA VAL A 285 3.50 -11.76 -28.61
C VAL A 285 2.96 -11.05 -29.87
N CYS A 286 2.85 -11.77 -30.98
CA CYS A 286 2.30 -11.25 -32.23
C CYS A 286 0.83 -10.79 -32.07
N ARG A 287 -0.02 -11.60 -31.42
CA ARG A 287 -1.42 -11.23 -31.12
C ARG A 287 -1.51 -9.97 -30.26
N ILE A 288 -0.69 -9.87 -29.21
CA ILE A 288 -0.65 -8.69 -28.33
C ILE A 288 -0.25 -7.45 -29.14
N ALA A 289 0.80 -7.54 -29.94
CA ALA A 289 1.31 -6.43 -30.76
C ALA A 289 0.28 -5.90 -31.76
N GLN A 290 -0.54 -6.78 -32.32
CA GLN A 290 -1.60 -6.44 -33.28
C GLN A 290 -2.92 -6.03 -32.62
N SER A 291 -3.07 -6.26 -31.31
CA SER A 291 -4.34 -6.06 -30.60
C SER A 291 -4.73 -4.57 -30.49
N GLY A 292 -3.76 -3.67 -30.55
CA GLY A 292 -3.95 -2.24 -30.28
C GLY A 292 -4.41 -1.98 -28.85
N ALA A 293 -3.94 -2.79 -27.89
CA ALA A 293 -4.16 -2.57 -26.47
C ALA A 293 -3.28 -1.42 -25.95
N ASP A 294 -3.87 -0.58 -25.10
CA ASP A 294 -3.20 0.52 -24.43
C ASP A 294 -2.41 0.03 -23.20
N MET A 295 -2.81 -1.11 -22.63
CA MET A 295 -2.15 -1.71 -21.47
C MET A 295 -2.20 -3.25 -21.51
N LEU A 296 -1.07 -3.88 -21.18
CA LEU A 296 -0.93 -5.33 -21.01
C LEU A 296 -0.82 -5.69 -19.52
N VAL A 297 -1.65 -6.62 -19.06
CA VAL A 297 -1.61 -7.18 -17.70
C VAL A 297 -1.07 -8.61 -17.76
N VAL A 298 0.08 -8.84 -17.13
CA VAL A 298 0.79 -10.12 -17.14
C VAL A 298 0.73 -10.80 -15.77
N ALA A 299 0.23 -12.03 -15.71
CA ALA A 299 0.02 -12.81 -14.48
C ALA A 299 0.69 -14.19 -14.56
N MET A 300 1.99 -14.25 -14.84
CA MET A 300 2.75 -15.50 -14.95
C MET A 300 3.52 -15.88 -13.67
N GLY A 301 3.53 -14.98 -12.68
CA GLY A 301 4.31 -15.15 -11.46
C GLY A 301 5.76 -14.71 -11.59
N VAL A 302 6.38 -14.49 -10.45
CA VAL A 302 7.75 -13.96 -10.33
C VAL A 302 8.74 -15.14 -10.30
N PRO A 303 9.89 -15.06 -11.00
CA PRO A 303 10.41 -13.94 -11.79
C PRO A 303 9.99 -13.95 -13.27
N LYS A 304 9.20 -14.94 -13.71
CA LYS A 304 8.90 -15.18 -15.13
C LYS A 304 8.25 -13.96 -15.80
N GLN A 305 7.28 -13.33 -15.16
CA GLN A 305 6.53 -12.23 -15.77
C GLN A 305 7.38 -11.00 -16.05
N GLU A 306 8.25 -10.57 -15.12
CA GLU A 306 9.09 -9.38 -15.31
C GLU A 306 10.18 -9.65 -16.37
N LEU A 307 10.72 -10.87 -16.40
CA LEU A 307 11.68 -11.28 -17.42
C LEU A 307 11.04 -11.35 -18.81
N TRP A 308 9.84 -11.93 -18.90
CA TRP A 308 9.10 -12.04 -20.16
C TRP A 308 8.72 -10.67 -20.71
N ILE A 309 8.19 -9.77 -19.87
CA ILE A 309 7.89 -8.39 -20.27
C ILE A 309 9.17 -7.71 -20.77
N ARG A 310 10.25 -7.74 -19.99
CA ARG A 310 11.52 -7.11 -20.36
C ARG A 310 12.05 -7.61 -21.71
N ASN A 311 12.00 -8.92 -21.94
CA ASN A 311 12.55 -9.53 -23.15
C ASN A 311 11.72 -9.20 -24.40
N HIS A 312 10.42 -8.98 -24.26
CA HIS A 312 9.50 -8.71 -25.38
C HIS A 312 8.96 -7.27 -25.41
N LEU A 313 9.39 -6.36 -24.54
CA LEU A 313 8.78 -5.04 -24.38
C LEU A 313 8.70 -4.27 -25.71
N ALA A 314 9.77 -4.33 -26.51
CA ALA A 314 9.83 -3.70 -27.83
C ALA A 314 8.93 -4.40 -28.88
N GLU A 315 8.72 -5.70 -28.74
CA GLU A 315 7.91 -6.51 -29.67
C GLU A 315 6.42 -6.44 -29.35
N LEU A 316 6.05 -6.28 -28.08
CA LEU A 316 4.66 -6.28 -27.61
C LEU A 316 3.85 -5.09 -28.13
N ASN A 317 4.51 -3.99 -28.55
CA ASN A 317 3.86 -2.80 -29.10
C ASN A 317 2.68 -2.27 -28.25
N VAL A 318 2.83 -2.36 -26.92
CA VAL A 318 1.87 -1.83 -25.94
C VAL A 318 2.52 -0.68 -25.17
N PRO A 319 1.80 0.45 -24.96
CA PRO A 319 2.34 1.58 -24.20
C PRO A 319 2.75 1.21 -22.77
N VAL A 320 2.02 0.33 -22.10
CA VAL A 320 2.36 -0.10 -20.72
C VAL A 320 2.17 -1.61 -20.56
N ALA A 321 3.18 -2.28 -20.04
CA ALA A 321 3.10 -3.67 -19.59
C ALA A 321 3.34 -3.76 -18.08
N MET A 322 2.47 -4.48 -17.37
CA MET A 322 2.52 -4.58 -15.92
C MET A 322 2.50 -6.04 -15.45
N GLY A 323 3.38 -6.39 -14.52
CA GLY A 323 3.42 -7.72 -13.88
C GLY A 323 2.59 -7.77 -12.60
N TRP A 324 1.55 -8.61 -12.55
CA TRP A 324 0.55 -8.64 -11.47
C TRP A 324 0.44 -9.98 -10.73
N GLY A 325 1.23 -10.98 -11.11
CA GLY A 325 1.38 -12.23 -10.37
C GLY A 325 0.05 -12.91 -10.06
N GLY A 326 -0.22 -13.12 -8.76
CA GLY A 326 -1.42 -13.83 -8.28
C GLY A 326 -2.74 -13.06 -8.39
N LEU A 327 -2.77 -11.88 -9.05
CA LEU A 327 -3.98 -11.09 -9.22
C LEU A 327 -5.13 -11.90 -9.85
N PHE A 328 -4.80 -12.67 -10.89
CA PHE A 328 -5.80 -13.44 -11.63
C PHE A 328 -6.46 -14.52 -10.76
N ASP A 329 -5.78 -15.05 -9.74
CA ASP A 329 -6.39 -16.02 -8.82
C ASP A 329 -7.60 -15.44 -8.09
N TYR A 330 -7.56 -14.15 -7.75
CA TYR A 330 -8.64 -13.48 -7.01
C TYR A 330 -9.79 -13.08 -7.94
N PHE A 331 -9.49 -12.41 -9.06
CA PHE A 331 -10.52 -11.89 -9.96
C PHE A 331 -11.11 -12.95 -10.89
N SER A 332 -10.43 -14.08 -11.11
CA SER A 332 -11.02 -15.23 -11.79
C SER A 332 -11.94 -16.08 -10.90
N GLY A 333 -12.08 -15.73 -9.61
CA GLY A 333 -12.89 -16.47 -8.65
C GLY A 333 -12.26 -17.78 -8.15
N ARG A 334 -11.02 -18.12 -8.53
CA ARG A 334 -10.34 -19.35 -8.10
C ARG A 334 -10.11 -19.38 -6.60
N ILE A 335 -9.70 -18.25 -6.02
CA ILE A 335 -9.37 -18.13 -4.61
C ILE A 335 -10.08 -16.91 -4.02
N PRO A 336 -10.82 -17.06 -2.91
CA PRO A 336 -11.43 -15.92 -2.26
C PRO A 336 -10.34 -15.00 -1.69
N ARG A 337 -10.53 -13.70 -1.82
CA ARG A 337 -9.64 -12.73 -1.17
C ARG A 337 -9.84 -12.77 0.35
N ALA A 338 -8.80 -12.44 1.11
CA ALA A 338 -8.90 -12.32 2.56
C ALA A 338 -10.02 -11.35 2.96
N PRO A 339 -10.87 -11.70 3.95
CA PRO A 339 -11.86 -10.78 4.50
C PRO A 339 -11.22 -9.45 4.91
N LEU A 340 -11.96 -8.35 4.80
CA LEU A 340 -11.45 -7.01 5.11
C LEU A 340 -10.77 -6.94 6.47
N TRP A 341 -11.34 -7.55 7.51
CA TRP A 341 -10.76 -7.52 8.86
C TRP A 341 -9.39 -8.22 8.95
N VAL A 342 -9.15 -9.26 8.15
CA VAL A 342 -7.86 -9.97 8.08
C VAL A 342 -6.82 -9.11 7.38
N ARG A 343 -7.23 -8.43 6.31
CA ARG A 343 -6.39 -7.45 5.59
C ARG A 343 -6.07 -6.26 6.50
N GLU A 344 -7.04 -5.83 7.30
CA GLU A 344 -6.94 -4.71 8.24
C GLU A 344 -6.00 -4.97 9.41
N ILE A 345 -5.64 -6.23 9.68
CA ILE A 345 -4.61 -6.58 10.66
C ILE A 345 -3.28 -6.99 10.01
N GLY A 346 -3.15 -6.84 8.68
CA GLY A 346 -1.93 -7.20 7.94
C GLY A 346 -1.69 -8.71 7.81
N MET A 347 -2.70 -9.54 8.08
CA MET A 347 -2.61 -11.02 8.06
C MET A 347 -3.08 -11.64 6.74
N GLU A 348 -3.18 -10.87 5.66
CA GLU A 348 -3.55 -11.39 4.33
C GLU A 348 -2.62 -12.51 3.87
N TRP A 349 -1.33 -12.43 4.22
CA TRP A 349 -0.36 -13.49 3.92
C TRP A 349 -0.62 -14.79 4.69
N VAL A 350 -1.13 -14.72 5.93
CA VAL A 350 -1.51 -15.90 6.72
C VAL A 350 -2.72 -16.57 6.10
N TYR A 351 -3.72 -15.76 5.71
CA TYR A 351 -4.89 -16.27 5.00
C TYR A 351 -4.50 -16.97 3.69
N ARG A 352 -3.57 -16.37 2.93
CA ARG A 352 -3.06 -17.00 1.70
C ARG A 352 -2.26 -18.29 1.96
N LEU A 353 -1.52 -18.35 3.07
CA LEU A 353 -0.84 -19.56 3.50
C LEU A 353 -1.82 -20.68 3.83
N ILE A 354 -2.92 -20.38 4.52
CA ILE A 354 -3.96 -21.37 4.87
C ILE A 354 -4.66 -21.92 3.63
N GLN A 355 -4.86 -21.08 2.60
CA GLN A 355 -5.50 -21.51 1.36
C GLN A 355 -4.66 -22.47 0.52
N GLU A 356 -3.34 -22.28 0.49
CA GLU A 356 -2.43 -23.11 -0.33
C GLU A 356 -1.15 -23.48 0.46
N PRO A 357 -1.27 -24.22 1.59
CA PRO A 357 -0.18 -24.41 2.54
C PRO A 357 1.04 -25.08 1.91
N GLY A 358 0.83 -26.12 1.10
CA GLY A 358 1.91 -26.84 0.42
C GLY A 358 2.73 -25.97 -0.56
N ARG A 359 2.09 -24.98 -1.20
CA ARG A 359 2.74 -24.06 -2.15
C ARG A 359 3.35 -22.83 -1.46
N MET A 360 2.68 -22.32 -0.42
CA MET A 360 2.99 -21.01 0.18
C MET A 360 3.92 -21.06 1.38
N TRP A 361 4.07 -22.21 2.06
CA TRP A 361 4.83 -22.27 3.32
C TRP A 361 6.30 -21.85 3.17
N ARG A 362 6.99 -22.29 2.10
CA ARG A 362 8.40 -21.91 1.85
C ARG A 362 8.50 -20.41 1.62
N ARG A 363 7.57 -19.84 0.86
CA ARG A 363 7.53 -18.41 0.55
C ARG A 363 7.36 -17.57 1.81
N TYR A 364 6.44 -17.94 2.70
CA TYR A 364 6.13 -17.11 3.86
C TYR A 364 6.97 -17.44 5.09
N LEU A 365 7.17 -18.70 5.45
CA LEU A 365 7.91 -19.04 6.67
C LEU A 365 9.41 -18.82 6.49
N ILE A 366 10.00 -19.49 5.48
CA ILE A 366 11.43 -19.37 5.20
C ILE A 366 11.73 -18.01 4.55
N GLY A 367 10.95 -17.63 3.53
CA GLY A 367 11.18 -16.40 2.78
C GLY A 367 11.08 -15.14 3.65
N ASN A 368 10.06 -15.00 4.50
CA ASN A 368 9.96 -13.81 5.36
C ASN A 368 11.08 -13.78 6.41
N PHE A 369 11.50 -14.93 6.94
CA PHE A 369 12.65 -15.00 7.86
C PHE A 369 13.94 -14.54 7.18
N VAL A 370 14.24 -15.07 6.00
CA VAL A 370 15.42 -14.67 5.21
C VAL A 370 15.38 -13.19 4.86
N PHE A 371 14.20 -12.68 4.47
CA PHE A 371 14.01 -11.27 4.17
C PHE A 371 14.30 -10.40 5.40
N LEU A 372 13.68 -10.70 6.54
CA LEU A 372 13.86 -9.93 7.77
C LEU A 372 15.32 -9.94 8.23
N PHE A 373 15.98 -11.10 8.18
CA PHE A 373 17.41 -11.21 8.49
C PHE A 373 18.26 -10.29 7.60
N ARG A 374 18.00 -10.27 6.29
CA ARG A 374 18.70 -9.39 5.34
C ARG A 374 18.49 -7.91 5.65
N ILE A 375 17.25 -7.51 5.96
CA ILE A 375 16.90 -6.13 6.34
C ILE A 375 17.61 -5.69 7.61
N VAL A 376 17.59 -6.53 8.65
CA VAL A 376 18.28 -6.25 9.91
C VAL A 376 19.78 -6.12 9.68
N ARG A 377 20.38 -6.99 8.87
CA ARG A 377 21.80 -6.91 8.50
C ARG A 377 22.14 -5.63 7.73
N GLU A 378 21.30 -5.20 6.79
CA GLU A 378 21.47 -3.93 6.06
C GLU A 378 21.43 -2.74 7.02
N ARG A 379 20.49 -2.75 7.97
CA ARG A 379 20.39 -1.71 9.00
C ARG A 379 21.66 -1.60 9.84
N PHE A 380 22.24 -2.72 10.28
CA PHE A 380 23.48 -2.71 11.06
C PHE A 380 24.68 -2.18 10.25
N ARG A 381 24.82 -2.60 8.99
CA ARG A 381 25.89 -2.08 8.11
C ARG A 381 25.79 -0.58 7.88
N ALA A 382 24.58 -0.05 7.66
CA ALA A 382 24.37 1.38 7.49
C ALA A 382 24.77 2.20 8.74
N VAL A 383 24.51 1.66 9.94
CA VAL A 383 24.91 2.28 11.21
C VAL A 383 26.43 2.25 11.40
N GLU A 384 27.08 1.14 11.08
CA GLU A 384 28.55 1.02 11.15
C GLU A 384 29.25 2.03 10.25
N VAL A 385 28.82 2.14 8.99
CA VAL A 385 29.39 3.10 8.03
C VAL A 385 29.23 4.54 8.52
N SER A 386 28.04 4.93 9.00
CA SER A 386 27.80 6.27 9.55
C SER A 386 28.67 6.56 10.79
N SER A 387 28.83 5.57 11.68
CA SER A 387 29.67 5.71 12.88
C SER A 387 31.18 5.82 12.59
N ARG A 388 31.62 5.29 11.44
CA ARG A 388 33.02 5.35 10.99
C ARG A 388 33.32 6.68 10.31
N CYS A 389 32.41 7.19 9.47
CA CYS A 389 32.50 8.53 8.89
C CYS A 389 32.51 9.63 9.96
N ASN A 390 31.65 9.54 10.97
CA ASN A 390 31.61 10.54 12.04
C ASN A 390 32.88 10.54 12.91
N ARG A 391 33.57 9.40 13.06
CA ARG A 391 34.86 9.32 13.79
C ARG A 391 36.03 9.90 13.01
N ILE A 392 36.01 9.78 11.68
CA ILE A 392 37.05 10.36 10.81
C ILE A 392 36.84 11.88 10.67
N GLY A 393 35.58 12.34 10.58
CA GLY A 393 35.26 13.77 10.49
C GLY A 393 35.40 14.55 11.80
N SER A 394 35.62 13.89 12.94
CA SER A 394 35.93 14.55 14.23
C SER A 394 37.41 14.54 14.59
N GLN A 395 38.27 14.01 13.70
CA GLN A 395 39.73 13.99 13.85
C GLN A 395 40.45 14.97 12.90
N ASN A 396 39.68 15.74 12.11
CA ASN A 396 40.11 16.93 11.38
C ASN A 396 39.36 18.14 11.95
#